data_AF-A0A7J4CTF8-F1
#
_entry.id   AF-A0A7J4CTF8-F1
#
_cell.length_a   1.000
_cell.length_b   1.000
_cell.length_c   1.000
_cell.angle_alpha   90.00
_cell.angle_beta   90.00
_cell.angle_gamma   90.00
#
_symmetry.space_group_name_H-M   'P 1'
#
loop_
_entity.id
_entity.type
_entity.pdbx_description
1 polymer ?
#
loop_
_entity_poly.entity_id
_entity_poly.type
_entity_poly.pdbx_seq_one_letter_code
_entity_poly.pdbx_strand_id
1 'polypeptide(L)'
;MLRYPVRPISAILLFLLSAIVIAPAASAAGSTITTSNELVLFLPIILALIITLMLWKLLLPTSLSSLQVAFEVDDGLYEVHRLTKTRADSKDLLGLPRVGLGIAAYLMAMAGILILITELLIIPSTFHAASVVMMVILIALPVLYSPLETLAAQLSKKSSVQEAGGSWLMRFIKRFILLILLFTVTLAILLYGWNAHPNDRATWVVYAALVFMSPTILAYGRILGASWNMLLVNKWRSYKGEQTPVNPDEPGRLARLNSIVLVVFLVTMPITAMNGIFTVLYVALGDASPTTQQNILNYGGLLG
;
A
#
# COMPACT_ATOMS: atom_id res chain seq x y z
N MET A 1 -15.11 17.03 -41.31
CA MET A 1 -15.69 16.98 -39.95
C MET A 1 -15.99 15.53 -39.59
N LEU A 2 -15.04 14.83 -38.97
CA LEU A 2 -15.20 13.42 -38.57
C LEU A 2 -15.67 13.37 -37.11
N ARG A 3 -16.96 13.08 -36.90
CA ARG A 3 -17.52 12.74 -35.59
C ARG A 3 -16.91 11.40 -35.14
N TYR A 4 -15.97 11.44 -34.20
CA TYR A 4 -15.54 10.24 -33.50
C TYR A 4 -16.72 9.71 -32.67
N PRO A 5 -17.10 8.44 -32.80
CA PRO A 5 -18.11 7.84 -31.93
C PRO A 5 -17.53 7.82 -30.51
N VAL A 6 -18.20 8.52 -29.59
CA VAL A 6 -17.89 8.51 -28.16
C VAL A 6 -18.04 7.05 -27.70
N ARG A 7 -16.91 6.37 -27.47
CA ARG A 7 -16.92 5.00 -26.95
C ARG A 7 -17.57 5.02 -25.56
N PRO A 8 -18.35 3.98 -25.18
CA PRO A 8 -19.08 3.96 -23.89
C PRO A 8 -18.16 4.14 -22.66
N ILE A 9 -16.87 3.86 -22.83
CA ILE A 9 -15.84 3.98 -21.78
C ILE A 9 -15.57 5.43 -21.37
N SER A 10 -15.63 6.41 -22.29
CA SER A 10 -15.44 7.82 -21.93
C SER A 10 -16.64 8.39 -21.17
N ALA A 11 -17.85 7.88 -21.46
CA ALA A 11 -19.05 8.22 -20.69
C ALA A 11 -18.99 7.64 -19.27
N ILE A 12 -18.48 6.42 -19.10
CA ILE A 12 -18.27 5.81 -17.78
C ILE A 12 -17.24 6.58 -16.96
N LEU A 13 -16.14 7.02 -17.58
CA LEU A 13 -15.07 7.74 -16.89
C LEU A 13 -15.51 9.17 -16.50
N LEU A 14 -16.26 9.85 -17.38
CA LEU A 14 -16.92 11.11 -17.06
C LEU A 14 -18.00 10.95 -15.99
N PHE A 15 -18.75 9.84 -16.00
CA PHE A 15 -19.73 9.51 -14.98
C PHE A 15 -19.06 9.29 -13.62
N LEU A 16 -17.97 8.51 -13.55
CA LEU A 16 -17.21 8.30 -12.33
C LEU A 16 -16.58 9.59 -11.79
N LEU A 17 -16.03 10.44 -12.66
CA LEU A 17 -15.53 11.77 -12.28
C LEU A 17 -16.65 12.68 -11.77
N SER A 18 -17.82 12.69 -12.42
CA SER A 18 -18.98 13.46 -11.96
C SER A 18 -19.54 12.93 -10.63
N ALA A 19 -19.49 11.61 -10.40
CA ALA A 19 -19.94 11.01 -9.15
C ALA A 19 -19.01 11.39 -7.97
N ILE A 20 -17.71 11.58 -8.22
CA ILE A 20 -16.77 12.08 -7.21
C ILE A 20 -17.05 13.55 -6.86
N VAL A 21 -17.43 14.37 -7.84
CA VAL A 21 -17.74 15.80 -7.63
C VAL A 21 -19.11 16.00 -6.95
N ILE A 22 -20.05 15.07 -7.14
CA ILE A 22 -21.38 15.12 -6.52
C ILE A 22 -21.38 14.44 -5.14
N ALA A 23 -20.31 13.73 -4.77
CA ALA A 23 -20.20 13.13 -3.45
C ALA A 23 -20.24 14.23 -2.36
N PRO A 24 -21.08 14.08 -1.31
CA PRO A 24 -21.15 15.07 -0.25
C PRO A 24 -19.77 15.22 0.41
N ALA A 25 -19.40 16.47 0.75
CA ALA A 25 -18.18 16.76 1.48
C ALA A 25 -18.25 16.07 2.85
N ALA A 26 -17.53 14.96 3.00
CA ALA A 26 -17.46 14.22 4.24
C ALA A 26 -16.67 15.05 5.27
N SER A 27 -17.35 15.48 6.32
CA SER A 27 -16.74 16.09 7.51
C SER A 27 -16.79 15.06 8.63
N ALA A 28 -15.65 14.78 9.27
CA ALA A 28 -15.60 13.91 10.44
C ALA A 28 -16.29 14.61 11.62
N ALA A 29 -17.55 14.27 11.87
CA ALA A 29 -18.28 14.66 13.07
C ALA A 29 -18.11 13.59 14.15
N GLY A 30 -18.14 13.99 15.43
CA GLY A 30 -17.90 13.11 16.59
C GLY A 30 -18.58 11.75 16.46
N SER A 31 -17.76 10.72 16.31
CA SER A 31 -18.21 9.41 15.85
C SER A 31 -18.66 8.51 16.99
N THR A 32 -19.90 8.02 16.91
CA THR A 32 -20.40 6.98 17.84
C THR A 32 -20.33 5.60 17.19
N ILE A 33 -19.88 4.60 17.95
CA ILE A 33 -19.83 3.20 17.49
C ILE A 33 -21.18 2.55 17.81
N THR A 34 -21.86 2.02 16.79
CA THR A 34 -23.15 1.34 16.93
C THR A 34 -23.05 -0.17 16.67
N THR A 35 -23.88 -0.92 17.39
CA THR A 35 -24.10 -2.38 17.22
C THR A 35 -25.47 -2.68 16.62
N SER A 36 -26.16 -1.70 16.05
CA SER A 36 -27.45 -1.92 15.40
C SER A 36 -27.32 -2.79 14.15
N ASN A 37 -28.31 -3.66 13.92
CA ASN A 37 -28.33 -4.61 12.80
C ASN A 37 -29.03 -4.04 11.56
N GLU A 38 -29.02 -2.72 11.39
CA GLU A 38 -29.61 -2.10 10.20
C GLU A 38 -28.79 -2.43 8.96
N LEU A 39 -29.43 -2.94 7.91
CA LEU A 39 -28.77 -3.37 6.68
C LEU A 39 -27.92 -2.28 6.04
N VAL A 40 -28.30 -1.02 6.20
CA VAL A 40 -27.57 0.14 5.67
C VAL A 40 -26.17 0.25 6.26
N LEU A 41 -25.97 -0.17 7.52
CA LEU A 41 -24.67 -0.11 8.20
C LEU A 41 -23.68 -1.16 7.69
N PHE A 42 -24.14 -2.20 7.00
CA PHE A 42 -23.30 -3.21 6.36
C PHE A 42 -22.88 -2.83 4.93
N LEU A 43 -23.46 -1.76 4.38
CA LEU A 43 -23.20 -1.29 3.02
C LEU A 43 -21.71 -0.98 2.76
N PRO A 44 -20.94 -0.39 3.70
CA PRO A 44 -19.49 -0.22 3.56
C PRO A 44 -18.73 -1.52 3.29
N ILE A 45 -19.08 -2.60 4.01
CA ILE A 45 -18.47 -3.92 3.87
C ILE A 45 -18.80 -4.52 2.50
N ILE A 46 -20.07 -4.48 2.11
CA ILE A 46 -20.53 -5.07 0.84
C ILE A 46 -19.87 -4.35 -0.34
N LEU A 47 -19.86 -3.00 -0.34
CA LEU A 47 -19.20 -2.23 -1.40
C LEU A 47 -17.70 -2.48 -1.45
N ALA A 48 -17.02 -2.47 -0.31
CA ALA A 48 -15.59 -2.74 -0.24
C ALA A 48 -15.25 -4.14 -0.78
N LEU A 49 -16.06 -5.15 -0.46
CA LEU A 49 -15.93 -6.51 -0.99
C LEU A 49 -16.11 -6.54 -2.51
N ILE A 50 -17.15 -5.90 -3.04
CA ILE A 50 -17.40 -5.85 -4.50
C ILE A 50 -16.23 -5.19 -5.22
N ILE A 51 -15.76 -4.03 -4.74
CA ILE A 51 -14.62 -3.30 -5.32
C ILE A 51 -13.36 -4.16 -5.24
N THR A 52 -13.11 -4.83 -4.12
CA THR A 52 -11.96 -5.72 -3.95
C THR A 52 -12.02 -6.93 -4.90
N LEU A 53 -13.19 -7.52 -5.11
CA LEU A 53 -13.38 -8.61 -6.07
C LEU A 53 -13.17 -8.13 -7.52
N MET A 54 -13.60 -6.92 -7.85
CA MET A 54 -13.30 -6.29 -9.14
C MET A 54 -11.80 -6.06 -9.31
N LEU A 55 -11.11 -5.57 -8.26
CA LEU A 55 -9.66 -5.42 -8.24
C LEU A 55 -8.97 -6.75 -8.52
N TRP A 56 -9.37 -7.80 -7.82
CA TRP A 56 -8.78 -9.13 -7.96
C TRP A 56 -9.02 -9.77 -9.32
N LYS A 57 -10.28 -9.83 -9.80
CA LYS A 57 -10.61 -10.56 -11.02
C LYS A 57 -10.35 -9.77 -12.30
N LEU A 58 -10.51 -8.45 -12.27
CA LEU A 58 -10.48 -7.62 -13.48
C LEU A 58 -9.21 -6.78 -13.57
N LEU A 59 -8.93 -5.99 -12.53
CA LEU A 59 -7.86 -5.00 -12.60
C LEU A 59 -6.48 -5.63 -12.47
N LEU A 60 -6.25 -6.53 -11.51
CA LEU A 60 -4.94 -7.16 -11.31
C LEU A 60 -4.45 -7.94 -12.56
N PRO A 61 -5.23 -8.87 -13.15
CA PRO A 61 -4.77 -9.60 -14.35
C PRO A 61 -4.57 -8.69 -15.56
N THR A 62 -5.35 -7.61 -15.68
CA THR A 62 -5.21 -6.64 -16.77
C THR A 62 -4.00 -5.71 -16.55
N SER A 63 -3.73 -5.32 -15.31
CA SER A 63 -2.57 -4.47 -14.97
C SER A 63 -1.25 -5.20 -15.11
N LEU A 64 -1.28 -6.52 -14.94
CA LEU A 64 -0.12 -7.39 -15.11
C LEU A 64 -0.05 -8.01 -16.52
N SER A 65 -1.03 -7.81 -17.39
CA SER A 65 -0.92 -8.23 -18.79
C SER A 65 0.01 -7.26 -19.49
N SER A 66 1.10 -7.77 -20.09
CA SER A 66 2.27 -7.02 -20.58
C SER A 66 3.31 -6.65 -19.52
N LEU A 67 3.40 -7.42 -18.43
CA LEU A 67 4.45 -7.25 -17.44
C LEU A 67 5.81 -7.52 -18.06
N GLN A 68 6.69 -6.55 -17.94
CA GLN A 68 8.05 -6.57 -18.45
C GLN A 68 8.99 -6.22 -17.31
N VAL A 69 10.07 -6.98 -17.18
CA VAL A 69 11.17 -6.66 -16.27
C VAL A 69 12.35 -6.25 -17.12
N ALA A 70 12.91 -5.09 -16.79
CA ALA A 70 14.11 -4.57 -17.40
C ALA A 70 15.29 -4.86 -16.46
N PHE A 71 16.30 -5.57 -16.97
CA PHE A 71 17.58 -5.75 -16.30
C PHE A 71 18.54 -4.70 -16.82
N GLU A 72 19.18 -3.96 -15.92
CA GLU A 72 20.25 -3.04 -16.27
C GLU A 72 21.49 -3.87 -16.63
N VAL A 73 21.93 -3.77 -17.89
CA VAL A 73 23.13 -4.45 -18.39
C VAL A 73 24.34 -3.51 -18.36
N ASP A 74 24.10 -2.21 -18.57
CA ASP A 74 25.10 -1.15 -18.55
C ASP A 74 24.44 0.21 -18.22
N ASP A 75 25.23 1.29 -18.05
CA ASP A 75 24.76 2.64 -17.69
C ASP A 75 23.64 3.14 -18.64
N GLY A 76 22.39 3.01 -18.21
CA GLY A 76 21.20 3.39 -18.98
C GLY A 76 20.77 2.42 -20.07
N LEU A 77 21.40 1.24 -20.16
CA LEU A 77 21.13 0.18 -21.13
C LEU A 77 20.40 -0.98 -20.45
N TYR A 78 19.15 -1.22 -20.88
CA TYR A 78 18.25 -2.17 -20.25
C TYR A 78 17.90 -3.33 -21.20
N GLU A 79 18.07 -4.56 -20.73
CA GLU A 79 17.55 -5.76 -21.38
C GLU A 79 16.14 -6.04 -20.85
N VAL A 80 15.15 -6.08 -21.75
CA VAL A 80 13.74 -6.26 -21.37
C VAL A 80 13.32 -7.71 -21.56
N HIS A 81 12.94 -8.35 -20.46
CA HIS A 81 12.31 -9.67 -20.48
C HIS A 81 10.81 -9.50 -20.27
N ARG A 82 10.02 -9.93 -21.26
CA ARG A 82 8.56 -9.94 -21.16
C ARG A 82 8.13 -11.18 -20.37
N LEU A 83 7.61 -10.97 -19.16
CA LEU A 83 7.14 -12.03 -18.26
C LEU A 83 5.71 -12.46 -18.55
N THR A 84 4.86 -11.56 -19.06
CA THR A 84 3.51 -11.89 -19.51
C THR A 84 3.22 -11.21 -20.84
N LYS A 85 2.56 -11.94 -21.74
CA LYS A 85 2.02 -11.36 -22.99
C LYS A 85 0.51 -11.23 -22.91
N THR A 86 -0.15 -12.15 -22.22
CA THR A 86 -1.61 -12.21 -22.14
C THR A 86 -2.13 -12.16 -20.71
N ARG A 87 -3.44 -11.91 -20.59
CA ARG A 87 -4.15 -12.00 -19.31
C ARG A 87 -4.15 -13.42 -18.73
N ALA A 88 -4.04 -14.45 -19.56
CA ALA A 88 -3.92 -15.83 -19.11
C ALA A 88 -2.56 -16.05 -18.42
N ASP A 89 -1.47 -15.65 -19.08
CA ASP A 89 -0.11 -15.71 -18.50
C ASP A 89 -0.04 -14.96 -17.17
N SER A 90 -0.74 -13.82 -17.09
CA SER A 90 -0.82 -13.02 -15.86
C SER A 90 -1.55 -13.75 -14.73
N LYS A 91 -2.62 -14.49 -15.03
CA LYS A 91 -3.31 -15.33 -14.04
C LYS A 91 -2.44 -16.49 -13.59
N ASP A 92 -1.68 -17.09 -14.50
CA ASP A 92 -0.77 -18.20 -14.18
C ASP A 92 0.35 -17.72 -13.24
N LEU A 93 0.92 -16.53 -13.48
CA LEU A 93 1.86 -15.91 -12.55
C LEU A 93 1.23 -15.58 -11.19
N LEU A 94 0.02 -15.02 -11.17
CA LEU A 94 -0.71 -14.71 -9.93
C LEU A 94 -1.04 -15.99 -9.13
N GLY A 95 -1.21 -17.12 -9.80
CA GLY A 95 -1.49 -18.43 -9.20
C GLY A 95 -0.28 -19.10 -8.53
N LEU A 96 0.92 -18.57 -8.70
CA LEU A 96 2.13 -19.14 -8.08
C LEU A 96 2.06 -19.03 -6.54
N PRO A 97 2.39 -20.08 -5.77
CA PRO A 97 2.16 -20.14 -4.32
C PRO A 97 2.76 -18.98 -3.51
N ARG A 98 3.95 -18.52 -3.90
CA ARG A 98 4.64 -17.40 -3.22
C ARG A 98 4.12 -16.03 -3.63
N VAL A 99 3.58 -15.90 -4.84
CA VAL A 99 3.03 -14.64 -5.36
C VAL A 99 1.61 -14.44 -4.79
N GLY A 100 0.82 -15.53 -4.75
CA GLY A 100 -0.54 -15.55 -4.23
C GLY A 100 -0.70 -14.97 -2.82
N LEU A 101 0.24 -15.29 -1.90
CA LEU A 101 0.21 -14.74 -0.53
C LEU A 101 0.42 -13.23 -0.49
N GLY A 102 1.35 -12.70 -1.29
CA GLY A 102 1.57 -11.25 -1.38
C GLY A 102 0.36 -10.51 -1.96
N ILE A 103 -0.27 -11.09 -2.98
CA ILE A 103 -1.50 -10.56 -3.58
C ILE A 103 -2.65 -10.59 -2.58
N ALA A 104 -2.81 -11.69 -1.83
CA ALA A 104 -3.85 -11.82 -0.82
C ALA A 104 -3.68 -10.78 0.29
N ALA A 105 -2.45 -10.63 0.82
CA ALA A 105 -2.15 -9.60 1.82
C ALA A 105 -2.44 -8.18 1.28
N TYR A 106 -2.10 -7.90 0.01
CA TYR A 106 -2.45 -6.65 -0.65
C TYR A 106 -3.97 -6.44 -0.74
N LEU A 107 -4.72 -7.44 -1.21
CA LEU A 107 -6.17 -7.35 -1.36
C LEU A 107 -6.88 -7.22 0.00
N MET A 108 -6.35 -7.84 1.05
CA MET A 108 -6.86 -7.69 2.41
C MET A 108 -6.67 -6.27 2.92
N ALA A 109 -5.45 -5.72 2.80
CA ALA A 109 -5.18 -4.33 3.20
C ALA A 109 -6.07 -3.35 2.42
N MET A 110 -6.19 -3.55 1.11
CA MET A 110 -7.06 -2.74 0.26
C MET A 110 -8.54 -2.86 0.66
N ALA A 111 -9.03 -4.06 0.97
CA ALA A 111 -10.39 -4.26 1.45
C ALA A 111 -10.64 -3.52 2.77
N GLY A 112 -9.71 -3.61 3.73
CA GLY A 112 -9.81 -2.89 5.00
C GLY A 112 -9.85 -1.37 4.82
N ILE A 113 -8.97 -0.82 3.98
CA ILE A 113 -8.96 0.61 3.65
C ILE A 113 -10.24 1.01 2.90
N LEU A 114 -10.73 0.17 1.99
CA LEU A 114 -11.97 0.44 1.27
C LEU A 114 -13.17 0.46 2.22
N ILE A 115 -13.22 -0.41 3.23
CA ILE A 115 -14.26 -0.35 4.29
C ILE A 115 -14.20 1.00 4.99
N LEU A 116 -13.02 1.46 5.40
CA LEU A 116 -12.85 2.76 6.05
C LEU A 116 -13.35 3.91 5.15
N ILE A 117 -12.93 3.91 3.89
CA ILE A 117 -13.32 4.95 2.93
C ILE A 117 -14.84 4.92 2.68
N THR A 118 -15.42 3.74 2.44
CA THR A 118 -16.86 3.64 2.17
C THR A 118 -17.69 4.00 3.40
N GLU A 119 -17.23 3.64 4.60
CA GLU A 119 -17.89 4.02 5.85
C GLU A 119 -17.89 5.53 6.06
N LEU A 120 -16.74 6.19 5.86
CA LEU A 120 -16.63 7.65 5.93
C LEU A 120 -17.43 8.39 4.85
N LEU A 121 -17.54 7.82 3.64
CA LEU A 121 -18.27 8.44 2.54
C LEU A 121 -19.80 8.31 2.68
N ILE A 122 -20.28 7.22 3.26
CA ILE A 122 -21.73 6.94 3.32
C ILE A 122 -22.32 7.41 4.65
N ILE A 123 -21.64 7.13 5.77
CA ILE A 123 -22.15 7.40 7.12
C ILE A 123 -21.03 8.02 7.97
N PRO A 124 -20.67 9.30 7.73
CA PRO A 124 -19.53 9.93 8.41
C PRO A 124 -19.71 10.10 9.92
N SER A 125 -20.94 9.98 10.44
CA SER A 125 -21.27 10.23 11.85
C SER A 125 -21.34 8.99 12.74
N THR A 126 -21.46 7.79 12.17
CA THR A 126 -21.59 6.55 12.94
C THR A 126 -20.77 5.42 12.32
N PHE A 127 -20.00 4.73 13.17
CA PHE A 127 -19.24 3.55 12.76
C PHE A 127 -19.97 2.30 13.21
N HIS A 128 -20.09 1.32 12.33
CA HIS A 128 -20.61 0.02 12.69
C HIS A 128 -19.49 -0.84 13.30
N ALA A 129 -19.73 -1.38 14.49
CA ALA A 129 -18.79 -2.29 15.16
C ALA A 129 -18.29 -3.44 14.25
N ALA A 130 -19.15 -4.03 13.42
CA ALA A 130 -18.76 -5.11 12.50
C ALA A 130 -17.78 -4.62 11.42
N SER A 131 -18.04 -3.45 10.84
CA SER A 131 -17.16 -2.81 9.84
C SER A 131 -15.80 -2.49 10.45
N VAL A 132 -15.77 -1.93 11.66
CA VAL A 132 -14.54 -1.61 12.39
C VAL A 132 -13.73 -2.87 12.69
N VAL A 133 -14.36 -3.93 13.22
CA VAL A 133 -13.66 -5.20 13.51
C VAL A 133 -13.10 -5.82 12.25
N MET A 134 -13.88 -5.86 11.17
CA MET A 134 -13.44 -6.40 9.88
C MET A 134 -12.26 -5.59 9.31
N MET A 135 -12.36 -4.27 9.34
CA MET A 135 -11.29 -3.35 8.93
C MET A 135 -10.00 -3.61 9.71
N VAL A 136 -10.08 -3.70 11.05
CA VAL A 136 -8.92 -3.95 11.91
C VAL A 136 -8.27 -5.29 11.56
N ILE A 137 -9.06 -6.36 11.40
CA ILE A 137 -8.52 -7.69 11.03
C ILE A 137 -7.84 -7.65 9.66
N LEU A 138 -8.50 -7.04 8.67
CA LEU A 138 -8.00 -6.98 7.29
C LEU A 138 -6.74 -6.13 7.13
N ILE A 139 -6.55 -5.10 7.97
CA ILE A 139 -5.34 -4.28 7.98
C ILE A 139 -4.24 -4.93 8.84
N ALA A 140 -4.59 -5.47 10.01
CA ALA A 140 -3.62 -6.03 10.94
C ALA A 140 -2.90 -7.26 10.36
N LEU A 141 -3.60 -8.14 9.65
CA LEU A 141 -2.99 -9.35 9.09
C LEU A 141 -1.84 -9.05 8.11
N PRO A 142 -2.01 -8.20 7.08
CA PRO A 142 -0.91 -7.76 6.22
C PRO A 142 0.19 -6.98 6.95
N VAL A 143 -0.17 -6.13 7.91
CA VAL A 143 0.79 -5.35 8.72
C VAL A 143 1.69 -6.28 9.53
N LEU A 144 1.14 -7.35 10.10
CA LEU A 144 1.94 -8.34 10.83
C LEU A 144 2.76 -9.23 9.89
N TYR A 145 2.22 -9.59 8.72
CA TYR A 145 2.90 -10.48 7.77
C TYR A 145 4.09 -9.82 7.06
N SER A 146 3.97 -8.54 6.67
CA SER A 146 4.92 -7.86 5.79
C SER A 146 6.34 -7.70 6.37
N PRO A 147 6.53 -7.25 7.64
CA PRO A 147 7.87 -7.17 8.24
C PRO A 147 8.58 -8.51 8.35
N LEU A 148 7.84 -9.59 8.52
CA LEU A 148 8.38 -10.93 8.69
C LEU A 148 9.02 -11.44 7.40
N GLU A 149 8.28 -11.38 6.29
CA GLU A 149 8.81 -11.79 4.99
C GLU A 149 9.98 -10.90 4.57
N THR A 150 9.88 -9.60 4.88
CA THR A 150 10.93 -8.65 4.54
C THR A 150 12.22 -8.90 5.34
N LEU A 151 12.10 -9.07 6.66
CA LEU A 151 13.25 -9.35 7.54
C LEU A 151 13.91 -10.68 7.17
N ALA A 152 13.10 -11.72 6.89
CA ALA A 152 13.61 -13.01 6.44
C ALA A 152 14.39 -12.88 5.13
N ALA A 153 13.89 -12.10 4.16
CA ALA A 153 14.57 -11.87 2.89
C ALA A 153 15.86 -11.03 3.03
N GLN A 154 15.86 -10.04 3.93
CA GLN A 154 17.05 -9.21 4.20
C GLN A 154 18.17 -10.01 4.86
N LEU A 155 17.85 -10.92 5.77
CA LEU A 155 18.82 -11.73 6.50
C LEU A 155 19.31 -12.96 5.70
N SER A 156 18.53 -13.46 4.75
CA SER A 156 18.92 -14.60 3.91
C SER A 156 19.99 -14.27 2.85
N LYS A 157 20.49 -13.02 2.78
CA LYS A 157 21.32 -12.52 1.67
C LYS A 157 22.77 -13.05 1.60
N LYS A 158 23.09 -14.14 2.30
CA LYS A 158 24.49 -14.65 2.39
C LYS A 158 24.67 -16.18 2.28
N SER A 159 23.75 -16.93 1.66
CA SER A 159 24.03 -18.33 1.29
C SER A 159 23.84 -18.55 -0.22
N SER A 160 24.68 -17.89 -1.03
CA SER A 160 24.65 -18.02 -2.49
C SER A 160 25.08 -19.39 -3.03
N VAL A 161 25.39 -20.40 -2.20
CA VAL A 161 25.83 -21.73 -2.71
C VAL A 161 25.27 -22.94 -1.93
N GLN A 162 24.56 -22.80 -0.79
CA GLN A 162 24.29 -23.98 0.06
C GLN A 162 23.03 -23.91 0.94
N GLU A 163 21.84 -23.71 0.37
CA GLU A 163 20.58 -24.02 1.10
C GLU A 163 19.54 -24.77 0.23
N ALA A 164 20.00 -25.53 -0.77
CA ALA A 164 19.13 -26.45 -1.52
C ALA A 164 18.66 -27.68 -0.70
N GLY A 165 19.08 -27.82 0.57
CA GLY A 165 18.80 -28.99 1.43
C GLY A 165 18.00 -28.72 2.71
N GLY A 166 17.59 -27.48 2.99
CA GLY A 166 16.85 -27.17 4.23
C GLY A 166 15.41 -27.68 4.19
N SER A 167 15.01 -28.52 5.16
CA SER A 167 13.59 -28.92 5.35
C SER A 167 12.69 -27.68 5.46
N TRP A 168 11.46 -27.75 4.93
CA TRP A 168 10.45 -26.69 5.05
C TRP A 168 10.27 -26.25 6.51
N LEU A 169 10.39 -27.18 7.46
CA LEU A 169 10.33 -26.93 8.89
C LEU A 169 11.44 -25.97 9.37
N MET A 170 12.66 -26.14 8.86
CA MET A 170 13.81 -25.30 9.25
C MET A 170 13.63 -23.86 8.78
N ARG A 171 13.08 -23.67 7.57
CA ARG A 171 12.73 -22.33 7.05
C ARG A 171 11.63 -21.68 7.88
N PHE A 172 10.62 -22.46 8.27
CA PHE A 172 9.54 -21.98 9.13
C PHE A 172 10.05 -21.58 10.52
N ILE A 173 10.89 -22.42 11.16
CA ILE A 173 11.50 -22.12 12.47
C ILE A 173 12.35 -20.85 12.40
N LYS A 174 13.21 -20.70 11.38
CA LYS A 174 14.00 -19.46 11.19
C LYS A 174 13.09 -18.22 11.12
N ARG A 175 12.01 -18.28 10.34
CA ARG A 175 11.03 -17.17 10.23
C ARG A 175 10.33 -16.88 11.57
N PHE A 176 9.97 -17.93 12.31
CA PHE A 176 9.32 -17.80 13.61
C PHE A 176 10.26 -17.21 14.67
N ILE A 177 11.54 -17.58 14.68
CA ILE A 177 12.55 -16.98 15.56
C ILE A 177 12.72 -15.49 15.24
N LEU A 178 12.77 -15.12 13.96
CA LEU A 178 12.86 -13.72 13.55
C LEU A 178 11.61 -12.92 13.97
N LEU A 179 10.43 -13.53 13.90
CA LEU A 179 9.19 -12.95 14.41
C LEU A 179 9.29 -12.67 15.90
N ILE A 180 9.69 -13.67 16.69
CA ILE A 180 9.84 -13.53 18.14
C ILE A 180 10.85 -12.43 18.46
N LEU A 181 11.99 -12.39 17.75
CA LEU A 181 13.01 -11.36 17.97
C LEU A 181 12.44 -9.96 17.70
N LEU A 182 11.81 -9.75 16.54
CA LEU A 182 11.21 -8.47 16.18
C LEU A 182 10.12 -8.05 17.18
N PHE A 183 9.27 -8.99 17.57
CA PHE A 183 8.22 -8.75 18.55
C PHE A 183 8.79 -8.44 19.94
N THR A 184 9.85 -9.12 20.35
CA THR A 184 10.52 -8.89 21.63
C THR A 184 11.13 -7.49 21.69
N VAL A 185 11.82 -7.06 20.63
CA VAL A 185 12.38 -5.71 20.55
C VAL A 185 11.27 -4.65 20.56
N THR A 186 10.20 -4.89 19.79
CA THR A 186 9.03 -4.01 19.74
C THR A 186 8.36 -3.89 21.11
N LEU A 187 8.15 -5.02 21.79
CA LEU A 187 7.53 -5.08 23.10
C LEU A 187 8.41 -4.45 24.18
N ALA A 188 9.73 -4.63 24.12
CA ALA A 188 10.67 -3.99 25.04
C ALA A 188 10.57 -2.46 25.00
N ILE A 189 10.48 -1.88 23.80
CA ILE A 189 10.27 -0.43 23.61
C ILE A 189 8.94 0.01 24.19
N LEU A 190 7.86 -0.74 23.92
CA LEU A 190 6.53 -0.43 24.40
C LEU A 190 6.45 -0.51 25.93
N LEU A 191 7.00 -1.56 26.54
CA LEU A 191 7.03 -1.74 27.99
C LEU A 191 7.92 -0.71 28.68
N TYR A 192 9.06 -0.35 28.09
CA TYR A 192 9.89 0.73 28.59
C TYR A 192 9.12 2.05 28.60
N GLY A 193 8.48 2.42 27.48
CA GLY A 193 7.65 3.61 27.37
C GLY A 193 6.49 3.63 28.35
N TRP A 194 5.81 2.49 28.51
CA TRP A 194 4.66 2.34 29.39
C TRP A 194 5.00 2.59 30.87
N ASN A 195 6.17 2.13 31.31
CA ASN A 195 6.61 2.25 32.69
C ASN A 195 7.35 3.57 32.99
N ALA A 196 8.22 4.01 32.07
CA ALA A 196 9.05 5.20 32.27
C ALA A 196 8.32 6.51 31.96
N HIS A 197 7.34 6.50 31.03
CA HIS A 197 6.66 7.71 30.56
C HIS A 197 5.13 7.54 30.55
N PRO A 198 4.48 7.44 31.73
CA PRO A 198 3.03 7.21 31.83
C PRO A 198 2.19 8.33 31.22
N ASN A 199 2.71 9.55 31.12
CA ASN A 199 2.03 10.70 30.55
C ASN A 199 2.12 10.79 29.02
N ASP A 200 2.97 9.99 28.36
CA ASP A 200 3.24 10.08 26.91
C ASP A 200 3.17 8.70 26.22
N ARG A 201 2.20 7.88 26.60
CA ARG A 201 2.07 6.51 26.06
C ARG A 201 1.83 6.46 24.55
N ALA A 202 1.18 7.47 23.99
CA ALA A 202 0.86 7.53 22.56
C ALA A 202 2.13 7.54 21.69
N THR A 203 3.12 8.35 22.06
CA THR A 203 4.39 8.45 21.33
C THR A 203 5.18 7.14 21.36
N TRP A 204 5.18 6.43 22.50
CA TRP A 204 5.84 5.12 22.63
C TRP A 204 5.17 4.01 21.82
N VAL A 205 3.84 4.07 21.64
CA VAL A 205 3.13 3.17 20.72
C VAL A 205 3.59 3.41 19.28
N VAL A 206 3.78 4.67 18.89
CA VAL A 206 4.28 5.04 17.55
C VAL A 206 5.71 4.55 17.35
N TYR A 207 6.60 4.69 18.34
CA TYR A 207 7.96 4.15 18.26
C TYR A 207 7.98 2.63 18.12
N ALA A 208 7.19 1.92 18.91
CA ALA A 208 7.06 0.48 18.80
C ALA A 208 6.58 0.08 17.40
N ALA A 209 5.58 0.78 16.85
CA ALA A 209 5.10 0.54 15.50
C ALA A 209 6.16 0.81 14.42
N LEU A 210 6.94 1.90 14.56
CA LEU A 210 8.06 2.20 13.65
C LEU A 210 9.15 1.12 13.68
N VAL A 211 9.51 0.63 14.86
CA VAL A 211 10.51 -0.44 15.00
C VAL A 211 10.00 -1.74 14.43
N PHE A 212 8.73 -2.09 14.70
CA PHE A 212 8.09 -3.26 14.11
C PHE A 212 8.08 -3.20 12.58
N MET A 213 7.79 -2.03 12.00
CA MET A 213 7.75 -1.81 10.55
C MET A 213 9.12 -1.53 9.94
N SER A 214 10.17 -1.34 10.73
CA SER A 214 11.49 -0.95 10.23
C SER A 214 12.06 -1.86 9.13
N PRO A 215 11.89 -3.21 9.15
CA PRO A 215 12.40 -4.05 8.06
C PRO A 215 11.73 -3.72 6.72
N THR A 216 10.41 -3.48 6.72
CA THR A 216 9.65 -3.13 5.50
C THR A 216 10.05 -1.75 4.98
N ILE A 217 10.15 -0.76 5.87
CA ILE A 217 10.55 0.60 5.53
C ILE A 217 11.95 0.61 4.90
N LEU A 218 12.91 -0.10 5.49
CA LEU A 218 14.28 -0.15 4.97
C LEU A 218 14.39 -0.92 3.65
N ALA A 219 13.66 -2.03 3.49
CA ALA A 219 13.64 -2.75 2.20
C ALA A 219 13.04 -1.88 1.11
N TYR A 220 11.89 -1.28 1.39
CA TYR A 220 11.19 -0.45 0.44
C TYR A 220 12.00 0.79 0.09
N GLY A 221 12.60 1.45 1.07
CA GLY A 221 13.50 2.58 0.87
C GLY A 221 14.68 2.25 -0.04
N ARG A 222 15.28 1.06 0.09
CA ARG A 222 16.35 0.61 -0.82
C ARG A 222 15.87 0.31 -2.23
N ILE A 223 14.75 -0.40 -2.36
CA ILE A 223 14.20 -0.83 -3.66
C ILE A 223 13.69 0.39 -4.43
N LEU A 224 12.91 1.25 -3.78
CA LEU A 224 12.48 2.51 -4.36
C LEU A 224 13.66 3.43 -4.62
N GLY A 225 14.58 3.63 -3.67
CA GLY A 225 15.70 4.55 -3.85
C GLY A 225 16.51 4.27 -5.12
N ALA A 226 16.76 2.98 -5.41
CA ALA A 226 17.47 2.57 -6.62
C ALA A 226 16.62 2.69 -7.91
N SER A 227 15.30 2.48 -7.83
CA SER A 227 14.43 2.41 -9.02
C SER A 227 13.58 3.67 -9.25
N TRP A 228 13.51 4.59 -8.30
CA TRP A 228 12.54 5.69 -8.28
C TRP A 228 12.75 6.66 -9.44
N ASN A 229 13.99 7.12 -9.65
CA ASN A 229 14.30 8.02 -10.76
C ASN A 229 14.00 7.36 -12.11
N MET A 230 14.44 6.11 -12.29
CA MET A 230 14.16 5.33 -13.49
C MET A 230 12.65 5.19 -13.74
N LEU A 231 11.88 4.82 -12.71
CA LEU A 231 10.43 4.64 -12.83
C LEU A 231 9.72 5.97 -13.12
N LEU A 232 10.11 7.05 -12.45
CA LEU A 232 9.52 8.38 -12.64
C LEU A 232 9.77 8.87 -14.07
N VAL A 233 11.01 8.80 -14.56
CA VAL A 233 11.38 9.19 -15.92
C VAL A 233 10.65 8.32 -16.94
N ASN A 234 10.57 7.00 -16.73
CA ASN A 234 9.86 6.11 -17.64
C ASN A 234 8.35 6.38 -17.69
N LYS A 235 7.70 6.64 -16.55
CA LYS A 235 6.27 7.00 -16.54
C LYS A 235 6.03 8.38 -17.14
N TRP A 236 6.95 9.32 -16.96
CA TRP A 236 6.90 10.63 -17.60
C TRP A 236 7.02 10.55 -19.13
N ARG A 237 7.98 9.77 -19.64
CA ARG A 237 8.13 9.47 -21.08
C ARG A 237 6.90 8.74 -21.63
N SER A 238 6.37 7.77 -20.89
CA SER A 238 5.14 7.05 -21.26
C SER A 238 3.94 7.99 -21.37
N TYR A 239 3.83 8.99 -20.49
CA TYR A 239 2.80 10.02 -20.58
C TYR A 239 2.94 10.88 -21.84
N LYS A 240 4.18 11.29 -22.19
CA LYS A 240 4.49 12.03 -23.43
C LYS A 240 4.22 11.23 -24.71
N GLY A 241 4.07 9.92 -24.61
CA GLY A 241 3.87 9.04 -25.75
C GLY A 241 5.15 8.44 -26.31
N GLU A 242 6.28 8.64 -25.63
CA GLU A 242 7.58 8.13 -26.03
C GLU A 242 7.70 6.64 -25.64
N GLN A 243 8.38 5.87 -26.49
CA GLN A 243 8.79 4.51 -26.14
C GLN A 243 9.82 4.60 -25.01
N THR A 244 9.77 3.63 -24.10
CA THR A 244 10.70 3.58 -22.97
C THR A 244 11.56 2.34 -23.05
N PRO A 245 12.78 2.35 -22.51
CA PRO A 245 13.59 1.14 -22.42
C PRO A 245 12.86 -0.01 -21.75
N VAL A 246 11.88 0.25 -20.88
CA VAL A 246 11.07 -0.75 -20.17
C VAL A 246 9.82 -1.17 -20.96
N ASN A 247 9.36 -0.35 -21.90
CA ASN A 247 8.15 -0.59 -22.68
C ASN A 247 8.38 -0.13 -24.13
N PRO A 248 8.74 -1.06 -25.04
CA PRO A 248 9.10 -0.74 -26.43
C PRO A 248 7.87 -0.43 -27.30
N ASP A 249 6.68 -0.82 -26.84
CA ASP A 249 5.43 -0.55 -27.55
C ASP A 249 4.94 0.88 -27.24
N GLU A 250 4.44 1.60 -28.25
CA GLU A 250 3.89 2.94 -28.04
C GLU A 250 2.70 2.91 -27.08
N PRO A 251 2.68 3.78 -26.04
CA PRO A 251 1.62 3.76 -25.06
C PRO A 251 0.31 4.32 -25.67
N GLY A 252 -0.74 3.50 -25.63
CA GLY A 252 -2.09 3.91 -26.01
C GLY A 252 -2.65 5.02 -25.09
N ARG A 253 -3.74 5.68 -25.50
CA ARG A 253 -4.30 6.85 -24.78
C ARG A 253 -4.60 6.59 -23.29
N LEU A 254 -5.12 5.40 -22.96
CA LEU A 254 -5.37 5.01 -21.57
C LEU A 254 -4.08 4.76 -20.77
N ALA A 255 -3.06 4.19 -21.42
CA ALA A 255 -1.77 3.99 -20.80
C ALA A 255 -1.08 5.32 -20.47
N ARG A 256 -1.27 6.35 -21.31
CA ARG A 256 -0.76 7.72 -21.05
C ARG A 256 -1.46 8.36 -19.84
N LEU A 257 -2.79 8.26 -19.76
CA LEU A 257 -3.56 8.75 -18.60
C LEU A 257 -3.19 8.01 -17.30
N ASN A 258 -3.06 6.69 -17.36
CA ASN A 258 -2.63 5.91 -16.19
C ASN A 258 -1.19 6.28 -15.80
N SER A 259 -0.32 6.59 -16.77
CA SER A 259 1.07 6.98 -16.50
C SER A 259 1.17 8.30 -15.76
N ILE A 260 0.34 9.30 -16.06
CA ILE A 260 0.35 10.56 -15.30
C ILE A 260 -0.16 10.37 -13.87
N VAL A 261 -1.19 9.54 -13.67
CA VAL A 261 -1.66 9.17 -12.33
C VAL A 261 -0.53 8.49 -11.55
N LEU A 262 0.19 7.56 -12.18
CA LEU A 262 1.34 6.90 -11.58
C LEU A 262 2.49 7.88 -11.28
N VAL A 263 2.76 8.86 -12.14
CA VAL A 263 3.76 9.91 -11.86
C VAL A 263 3.39 10.68 -10.60
N VAL A 264 2.13 11.11 -10.48
CA VAL A 264 1.66 11.81 -9.27
C VAL A 264 1.88 10.94 -8.05
N PHE A 265 1.47 9.66 -8.10
CA PHE A 265 1.70 8.74 -6.99
C PHE A 265 3.19 8.53 -6.67
N LEU A 266 4.05 8.40 -7.68
CA LEU A 266 5.48 8.22 -7.47
C LEU A 266 6.12 9.44 -6.81
N VAL A 267 5.63 10.65 -7.09
CA VAL A 267 6.11 11.89 -6.47
C VAL A 267 5.55 12.04 -5.06
N THR A 268 4.27 11.74 -4.84
CA THR A 268 3.65 11.94 -3.53
C THR A 268 4.05 10.88 -2.51
N MET A 269 4.31 9.63 -2.91
CA MET A 269 4.67 8.54 -2.01
C MET A 269 5.86 8.86 -1.08
N PRO A 270 7.03 9.32 -1.58
CA PRO A 270 8.15 9.71 -0.71
C PRO A 270 7.81 10.89 0.19
N ILE A 271 7.05 11.87 -0.30
CA ILE A 271 6.68 13.07 0.46
C ILE A 271 5.80 12.67 1.65
N THR A 272 4.77 11.85 1.43
CA THR A 272 3.89 11.35 2.48
C THR A 272 4.66 10.51 3.51
N ALA A 273 5.59 9.67 3.06
CA ALA A 273 6.44 8.87 3.95
C ALA A 273 7.37 9.76 4.80
N MET A 274 8.01 10.76 4.19
CA MET A 274 8.84 11.74 4.89
C MET A 274 8.02 12.58 5.88
N ASN A 275 6.81 13.01 5.50
CA ASN A 275 5.90 13.71 6.40
C ASN A 275 5.61 12.88 7.65
N GLY A 276 5.31 11.58 7.48
CA GLY A 276 5.07 10.67 8.61
C GLY A 276 6.29 10.56 9.53
N ILE A 277 7.48 10.30 8.98
CA ILE A 277 8.71 10.16 9.78
C ILE A 277 9.05 11.47 10.50
N PHE A 278 9.05 12.60 9.79
CA PHE A 278 9.38 13.89 10.38
C PHE A 278 8.35 14.33 11.41
N THR A 279 7.07 14.04 11.21
CA THR A 279 6.04 14.29 12.21
C THR A 279 6.37 13.58 13.51
N VAL A 280 6.74 12.30 13.44
CA VAL A 280 7.15 11.55 14.62
C VAL A 280 8.41 12.15 15.24
N LEU A 281 9.44 12.45 14.44
CA LEU A 281 10.68 13.05 14.96
C LEU A 281 10.45 14.43 15.60
N TYR A 282 9.56 15.25 15.05
CA TYR A 282 9.27 16.57 15.57
C TYR A 282 8.43 16.52 16.84
N VAL A 283 7.45 15.63 16.93
CA VAL A 283 6.70 15.40 18.18
C VAL A 283 7.62 14.78 19.25
N ALA A 284 8.53 13.91 18.84
CA ALA A 284 9.48 13.19 19.69
C ALA A 284 10.58 14.06 20.30
N LEU A 285 11.19 14.91 19.46
CA LEU A 285 12.42 15.64 19.77
C LEU A 285 12.19 17.15 19.90
N GLY A 286 11.02 17.63 19.46
CA GLY A 286 10.68 19.04 19.50
C GLY A 286 10.02 19.42 20.82
N ASP A 287 10.46 20.54 21.39
CA ASP A 287 9.81 21.23 22.53
C ASP A 287 8.49 21.92 22.11
N ALA A 288 7.75 21.35 21.17
CA ALA A 288 6.49 21.90 20.70
C ALA A 288 5.42 21.79 21.79
N SER A 289 4.59 22.84 21.94
CA SER A 289 3.54 22.84 22.96
C SER A 289 2.56 21.67 22.75
N PRO A 290 1.95 21.10 23.82
CA PRO A 290 1.06 19.95 23.72
C PRO A 290 -0.12 20.15 22.76
N THR A 291 -0.61 21.39 22.62
CA THR A 291 -1.69 21.75 21.69
C THR A 291 -1.22 21.71 20.24
N THR A 292 0.01 22.16 19.96
CA THR A 292 0.64 22.08 18.64
C THR A 292 0.87 20.62 18.23
N GLN A 293 1.34 19.78 19.17
CA GLN A 293 1.54 18.35 18.90
C GLN A 293 0.21 17.64 18.59
N GLN A 294 -0.85 17.92 19.35
CA GLN A 294 -2.19 17.36 19.08
C GLN A 294 -2.73 17.82 17.72
N ASN A 295 -2.58 19.09 17.36
CA ASN A 295 -3.02 19.60 16.06
C ASN A 295 -2.26 18.92 14.91
N ILE A 296 -0.94 18.80 15.00
CA ILE A 296 -0.12 18.13 13.98
C ILE A 296 -0.57 16.67 13.81
N LEU A 297 -0.87 15.95 14.90
CA LEU A 297 -1.35 14.57 14.83
C LEU A 297 -2.77 14.46 14.25
N ASN A 298 -3.64 15.44 14.52
CA ASN A 298 -5.02 15.44 14.06
C ASN A 298 -5.20 15.86 12.59
N TYR A 299 -4.32 16.71 12.06
CA TYR A 299 -4.45 17.30 10.71
C TYR A 299 -3.55 16.65 9.64
N GLY A 300 -2.94 15.49 9.93
CA GLY A 300 -2.22 14.72 8.91
C GLY A 300 -0.70 14.95 8.88
N GLY A 301 -0.13 15.41 9.98
CA GLY A 301 1.32 15.57 10.16
C GLY A 301 1.81 17.00 9.90
N LEU A 302 3.13 17.16 9.84
CA LEU A 302 3.78 18.47 9.70
C LEU A 302 3.43 19.21 8.40
N LEU A 303 3.12 18.48 7.34
CA LEU A 303 2.77 19.02 6.02
C LEU A 303 1.26 19.06 5.77
N GLY A 304 0.43 18.70 6.76
CA GLY A 304 -1.02 18.59 6.69
C GLY A 304 -1.75 19.87 7.08
#